data_AF-A0A3M1HKA3-F1
#
_entry.id   AF-A0A3M1HKA3-F1
#
_cell.length_a   1.000
_cell.length_b   1.000
_cell.length_c   1.000
_cell.angle_alpha   90.00
_cell.angle_beta   90.00
_cell.angle_gamma   90.00
#
_symmetry.space_group_name_H-M   'P 1'
#
loop_
_entity.id
_entity.type
_entity.pdbx_description
1 polymer ?
#
loop_
_entity_poly.entity_id
_entity_poly.type
_entity_poly.pdbx_seq_one_letter_code
_entity_poly.pdbx_strand_id
1 'polypeptide(L)'
;TQAGAVGDVCAIHFDAAGRLVDTPLQRRFVGVDAESLRRVPRRLGIAGGLAKARPIVGAARSGLINTLVTDAVAAAQALRLLEQSPDG
;
A
#
# COMPACT_ATOMS: atom_id res chain seq x y z
N THR A 1 3.38 -3.97 12.72
CA THR A 1 2.22 -3.15 12.34
C THR A 1 1.03 -3.54 13.19
N GLN A 2 0.28 -2.58 13.73
CA GLN A 2 -0.93 -2.84 14.53
C GLN A 2 -2.11 -3.24 13.63
N ALA A 3 -3.08 -3.97 14.21
CA ALA A 3 -4.42 -4.19 13.66
C ALA A 3 -4.51 -4.72 12.21
N GLY A 4 -3.57 -5.56 11.77
CA GLY A 4 -3.63 -6.21 10.45
C GLY A 4 -3.11 -5.36 9.29
N ALA A 5 -2.58 -4.15 9.55
CA ALA A 5 -1.92 -3.35 8.53
C ALA A 5 -0.68 -4.07 8.00
N VAL A 6 -0.47 -4.02 6.69
CA VAL A 6 0.74 -4.54 6.04
C VAL A 6 1.73 -3.43 5.70
N GLY A 7 1.26 -2.19 5.60
CA GLY A 7 2.09 -1.01 5.35
C GLY A 7 1.29 0.29 5.45
N ASP A 8 1.93 1.39 5.06
CA ASP A 8 1.32 2.71 4.98
C ASP A 8 1.87 3.51 3.78
N VAL A 9 1.13 4.55 3.37
CA VAL A 9 1.58 5.61 2.47
C VAL A 9 1.22 6.93 3.14
N CYS A 10 2.20 7.80 3.37
CA CYS A 10 1.99 9.07 4.08
C CYS A 10 1.29 8.88 5.45
N ALA A 11 1.68 7.84 6.20
CA ALA A 11 1.05 7.41 7.46
C ALA A 11 -0.40 6.91 7.35
N ILE A 12 -0.97 6.81 6.14
CA ILE A 12 -2.26 6.17 5.88
C ILE A 12 -2.04 4.67 5.81
N HIS A 13 -2.45 3.97 6.85
CA HIS A 13 -2.24 2.52 6.98
C HIS A 13 -3.28 1.72 6.18
N PHE A 14 -2.86 0.58 5.63
CA PHE A 14 -3.74 -0.33 4.87
C PHE A 14 -3.40 -1.80 5.11
N ASP A 15 -4.40 -2.67 4.92
CA ASP A 15 -4.26 -4.12 4.99
C ASP A 15 -3.87 -4.75 3.63
N ALA A 16 -3.73 -6.08 3.59
CA ALA A 16 -3.35 -6.81 2.38
C ALA A 16 -4.41 -6.74 1.25
N ALA A 17 -5.66 -6.44 1.58
CA ALA A 17 -6.75 -6.22 0.63
C ALA A 17 -6.83 -4.76 0.16
N GLY A 18 -5.97 -3.88 0.67
CA GLY A 18 -5.96 -2.45 0.38
C GLY A 18 -7.02 -1.65 1.14
N ARG A 19 -7.67 -2.24 2.16
CA ARG A 19 -8.62 -1.51 3.01
C ARG A 19 -7.84 -0.65 3.98
N LEU A 20 -8.29 0.58 4.20
CA LEU A 20 -7.64 1.48 5.15
C LEU A 20 -7.89 0.96 6.57
N VAL A 21 -6.83 0.94 7.38
CA VAL A 21 -6.91 0.53 8.78
C VAL A 21 -7.09 1.78 9.63
N ASP A 22 -8.27 1.93 10.24
CA ASP A 22 -8.49 3.02 11.19
C ASP A 22 -7.68 2.76 12.46
N THR A 23 -6.89 3.76 12.86
CA THR A 23 -6.10 3.70 14.08
C THR A 23 -6.37 4.96 14.91
N PRO A 24 -6.30 4.89 16.25
CA PRO A 24 -6.43 6.07 17.09
C PRO A 24 -5.42 7.18 16.75
N LEU A 25 -4.24 6.81 16.24
CA LEU A 25 -3.21 7.73 15.76
C LEU A 25 -3.64 8.47 14.48
N GLN A 26 -4.30 7.79 13.54
CA GLN A 26 -4.82 8.39 12.30
C GLN A 26 -5.74 9.59 12.59
N ARG A 27 -6.57 9.49 13.65
CA ARG A 27 -7.52 10.55 14.04
C ARG A 27 -6.87 11.83 14.57
N ARG A 28 -5.59 11.75 14.97
CA ARG A 28 -4.80 12.87 15.49
C ARG A 28 -3.71 13.32 14.51
N PHE A 29 -3.63 12.66 13.36
CA PHE A 29 -2.62 12.94 12.36
C PHE A 29 -3.02 14.18 11.55
N VAL A 30 -2.07 15.10 11.38
CA VAL A 30 -2.21 16.26 10.50
C VAL A 30 -1.34 16.01 9.28
N GLY A 31 -1.96 15.77 8.14
CA GLY A 31 -1.29 15.47 6.88
C GLY A 31 -2.30 15.21 5.78
N VAL A 32 -1.83 14.66 4.65
CA VAL A 32 -2.72 14.32 3.53
C VAL A 32 -3.62 13.15 3.92
N ASP A 33 -4.92 13.30 3.71
CA ASP A 33 -5.87 12.21 3.85
C ASP A 33 -5.91 11.32 2.58
N ALA A 34 -6.49 10.14 2.70
CA ALA A 34 -6.53 9.17 1.60
C ALA A 34 -7.33 9.65 0.38
N GLU A 35 -8.40 10.43 0.57
CA GLU A 35 -9.22 10.94 -0.52
C GLU A 35 -8.45 12.01 -1.28
N SER A 36 -7.85 12.97 -0.57
CA SER A 36 -6.96 13.99 -1.14
C SER A 36 -5.80 13.37 -1.91
N LEU A 37 -5.14 12.35 -1.36
CA LEU A 37 -4.06 11.66 -2.07
C LEU A 37 -4.57 10.97 -3.35
N ARG A 38 -5.73 10.31 -3.31
CA ARG A 38 -6.32 9.64 -4.48
C ARG A 38 -6.71 10.60 -5.61
N ARG A 39 -7.04 11.86 -5.30
CA ARG A 39 -7.34 12.89 -6.32
C ARG A 39 -6.10 13.30 -7.13
N VAL A 40 -4.89 13.11 -6.60
CA VAL A 40 -3.65 13.43 -7.32
C VAL A 40 -3.51 12.48 -8.52
N PRO A 41 -3.42 12.95 -9.77
CA PRO A 41 -3.45 12.05 -10.94
C PRO A 41 -2.30 11.06 -11.01
N ARG A 42 -1.10 11.45 -10.55
CA ARG A 42 0.08 10.57 -10.47
C ARG A 42 0.53 10.41 -9.03
N ARG A 43 0.55 9.16 -8.56
CA ARG A 43 0.87 8.75 -7.19
C ARG A 43 1.99 7.71 -7.27
N LEU A 44 3.23 8.19 -7.26
CA LEU A 44 4.43 7.38 -7.43
C LEU A 44 4.83 6.75 -6.10
N GLY A 45 4.73 5.42 -6.00
CA GLY A 45 5.29 4.64 -4.91
C GLY A 45 6.73 4.22 -5.24
N ILE A 46 7.63 4.32 -4.25
CA ILE A 46 9.00 3.84 -4.35
C ILE A 46 9.24 2.89 -3.17
N ALA A 47 9.46 1.61 -3.47
CA ALA A 47 9.68 0.59 -2.44
C ALA A 47 10.47 -0.58 -3.02
N GLY A 48 11.38 -1.17 -2.24
CA GLY A 48 12.22 -2.29 -2.65
C GLY A 48 12.49 -3.28 -1.52
N GLY A 49 13.00 -4.44 -1.88
CA GLY A 49 13.31 -5.56 -1.00
C GLY A 49 12.12 -6.49 -0.76
N LEU A 50 12.44 -7.75 -0.45
CA LEU A 50 11.46 -8.82 -0.28
C LEU A 50 10.35 -8.47 0.74
N ALA A 51 10.71 -7.77 1.82
CA ALA A 51 9.78 -7.34 2.86
C ALA A 51 8.71 -6.36 2.36
N LYS A 52 8.92 -5.69 1.21
CA LYS A 52 7.98 -4.72 0.64
C LYS A 52 6.95 -5.32 -0.29
N ALA A 53 7.04 -6.60 -0.65
CA ALA A 53 6.11 -7.23 -1.60
C ALA A 53 4.63 -7.11 -1.16
N ARG A 54 4.31 -7.48 0.09
CA ARG A 54 2.94 -7.33 0.64
C ARG A 54 2.51 -5.85 0.75
N PRO A 55 3.32 -4.93 1.31
CA PRO A 55 3.01 -3.50 1.28
C PRO A 55 2.75 -2.94 -0.12
N ILE A 56 3.53 -3.33 -1.12
CA ILE A 56 3.37 -2.88 -2.51
C ILE A 56 2.00 -3.30 -3.04
N VAL A 57 1.62 -4.58 -2.87
CA VAL A 57 0.32 -5.08 -3.31
C VAL A 57 -0.82 -4.36 -2.57
N GLY A 58 -0.72 -4.18 -1.26
CA GLY A 58 -1.72 -3.45 -0.46
C GLY A 58 -1.84 -1.97 -0.87
N ALA A 59 -0.73 -1.29 -1.13
CA ALA A 59 -0.70 0.11 -1.56
C ALA A 59 -1.36 0.28 -2.94
N ALA A 60 -1.10 -0.65 -3.88
CA ALA A 60 -1.73 -0.65 -5.19
C ALA A 60 -3.25 -0.93 -5.07
N ARG A 61 -3.66 -1.95 -4.31
CA ARG A 61 -5.07 -2.28 -4.07
C ARG A 61 -5.86 -1.14 -3.40
N SER A 62 -5.22 -0.41 -2.48
CA SER A 62 -5.85 0.74 -1.80
C SER A 62 -6.02 1.97 -2.70
N GLY A 63 -5.41 1.97 -3.90
CA GLY A 63 -5.40 3.09 -4.84
C GLY A 63 -4.55 4.29 -4.41
N LEU A 64 -3.82 4.18 -3.28
CA LEU A 64 -2.96 5.25 -2.76
C LEU A 64 -1.73 5.49 -3.65
N ILE A 65 -1.31 4.48 -4.42
CA ILE A 65 -0.34 4.60 -5.50
C ILE A 65 -0.94 4.09 -6.81
N ASN A 66 -0.47 4.62 -7.95
CA ASN A 66 -0.83 4.13 -9.28
C ASN A 66 0.37 4.03 -10.24
N THR A 67 1.57 4.36 -9.76
CA THR A 67 2.82 4.12 -10.46
C THR A 67 3.81 3.60 -9.43
N LEU A 68 4.62 2.60 -9.78
CA LEU A 68 5.56 1.97 -8.86
C LEU A 68 6.97 1.96 -9.46
N VAL A 69 7.95 2.36 -8.65
CA VAL A 69 9.37 2.07 -8.86
C VAL A 69 9.81 1.09 -7.78
N THR A 70 10.37 -0.04 -8.20
CA THR A 70 10.76 -1.14 -7.31
C THR A 70 11.94 -1.93 -7.88
N ASP A 71 12.52 -2.81 -7.07
CA ASP A 71 13.55 -3.75 -7.53
C ASP A 71 12.93 -5.09 -7.99
N ALA A 72 13.74 -5.88 -8.71
CA ALA A 72 13.28 -7.15 -9.27
C ALA A 72 12.85 -8.17 -8.20
N VAL A 73 13.45 -8.11 -7.00
CA VAL A 73 13.16 -9.06 -5.90
C VAL A 73 11.76 -8.80 -5.35
N ALA A 74 11.44 -7.53 -5.07
CA ALA A 74 10.13 -7.11 -4.61
C ALA A 74 9.07 -7.33 -5.70
N ALA A 75 9.38 -7.01 -6.96
CA ALA A 75 8.47 -7.22 -8.09
C ALA A 75 8.10 -8.71 -8.27
N ALA A 76 9.09 -9.61 -8.31
CA ALA A 76 8.85 -11.04 -8.48
C ALA A 76 8.02 -11.63 -7.34
N GLN A 77 8.26 -11.18 -6.10
CA GLN A 77 7.46 -11.64 -4.96
C GLN A 77 6.04 -11.06 -4.97
N ALA A 78 5.87 -9.80 -5.37
CA ALA A 78 4.54 -9.19 -5.51
C ALA A 78 3.70 -9.93 -6.57
N LEU A 79 4.31 -10.31 -7.70
CA LEU A 79 3.63 -11.07 -8.75
C LEU A 79 3.14 -12.44 -8.24
N ARG A 80 3.99 -13.19 -7.52
CA ARG A 80 3.59 -14.47 -6.89
C ARG A 80 2.40 -14.32 -5.94
N LEU A 81 2.35 -13.23 -5.17
CA LEU A 81 1.23 -12.97 -4.25
C LEU A 81 -0.09 -12.70 -4.99
N LEU A 82 -0.01 -12.08 -6.18
CA LEU A 82 -1.18 -11.81 -7.02
C LEU A 82 -1.72 -13.09 -7.65
N GLU A 83 -0.84 -13.94 -8.19
CA GLU A 83 -1.21 -15.23 -8.81
C GLU A 83 -1.86 -16.22 -7.83
N GLN A 84 -1.53 -16.12 -6.54
CA GLN A 84 -2.09 -16.96 -5.47
C GLN A 84 -3.44 -16.44 -4.93
N SER A 85 -3.86 -15.23 -5.32
CA SER A 85 -5.15 -14.67 -4.90
C SER A 85 -6.23 -15.12 -5.90
N PRO A 86 -7.26 -15.90 -5.50
CA PRO A 86 -8.23 -16.51 -6.42
C PRO A 86 -9.22 -15.54 -7.10
N ASP A 87 -9.14 -14.25 -6.81
CA ASP A 87 -10.00 -13.21 -7.40
C ASP A 87 -9.25 -12.44 -8.51
N GLY A 88 -8.96 -13.15 -9.61
CA GLY A 88 -8.51 -12.57 -10.88
C GLY A 88 -9.67 -12.46 -11.86
#